data_AF-I9AJY4-F1
#
_entry.id   AF-I9AJY4-F1
#
_cell.length_a   1.000
_cell.length_b   1.000
_cell.length_c   1.000
_cell.angle_alpha   90.00
_cell.angle_beta   90.00
_cell.angle_gamma   90.00
#
_symmetry.space_group_name_H-M   'P 1'
#
loop_
_entity.id
_entity.type
_entity.pdbx_description
1 polymer ?
#
loop_
_entity_poly.entity_id
_entity_poly.type
_entity_poly.pdbx_seq_one_letter_code
_entity_poly.pdbx_strand_id
1 'polypeptide(L)'
;MNISTLKDIKSEGINVCFIQGNRQVSNKNVKSKTASISKYGILVPLMYVKGTKAVEDGCSLMTSDGKPISSEEADKYIVIVDGQHRYTAAIENGVSDEEIYLFENYANASTKELLAEANVEVEKWKGGDYIAGATLAKPEDELLQFANSLSLRGFPISTISLILCWDKHRFTSKKLSKLMKGETVNIEYDIERATAFLNGMSKFSDVFVAKNYAINTAIDLSSKWGYSPVCKASSKIPEATVQRIESTTGEENVKSFLKDAINKELGN
;
A
#
# COMPACT_ATOMS: atom_id res chain seq x y z
N MET A 1 -19.36 -14.40 -17.41
CA MET A 1 -18.26 -14.89 -16.58
C MET A 1 -18.84 -15.91 -15.63
N ASN A 2 -18.46 -17.17 -15.76
CA ASN A 2 -18.92 -18.24 -14.87
C ASN A 2 -17.87 -18.42 -13.77
N ILE A 3 -18.34 -18.46 -12.52
CA ILE A 3 -17.50 -18.79 -11.37
C ILE A 3 -17.72 -20.27 -11.08
N SER A 4 -16.64 -21.04 -11.08
CA SER A 4 -16.61 -22.46 -10.73
C SER A 4 -15.82 -22.66 -9.44
N THR A 5 -16.07 -23.74 -8.72
CA THR A 5 -15.18 -24.17 -7.63
C THR A 5 -14.05 -25.02 -8.18
N LEU A 6 -12.97 -25.17 -7.41
CA LEU A 6 -11.89 -26.09 -7.76
C LEU A 6 -12.39 -27.53 -7.83
N LYS A 7 -13.39 -27.88 -7.02
CA LYS A 7 -14.07 -29.17 -7.08
C LYS A 7 -14.70 -29.41 -8.44
N ASP A 8 -15.44 -28.43 -8.96
CA ASP A 8 -16.11 -28.54 -10.27
C ASP A 8 -15.07 -28.81 -11.36
N ILE A 9 -13.99 -28.03 -11.39
CA ILE A 9 -12.88 -28.19 -12.34
C ILE A 9 -12.24 -29.58 -12.24
N LYS A 10 -11.92 -30.03 -11.02
CA LYS A 10 -11.30 -31.36 -10.81
C LYS A 10 -12.25 -32.50 -11.16
N SER A 11 -13.56 -32.32 -11.00
CA SER A 11 -14.57 -33.34 -11.36
C SER A 11 -14.63 -33.62 -12.86
N GLU A 12 -14.17 -32.68 -13.69
CA GLU A 12 -14.02 -32.83 -15.14
C GLU A 12 -12.69 -33.51 -15.53
N GLY A 13 -11.87 -33.92 -14.56
CA GLY A 13 -10.54 -34.48 -14.80
C GLY A 13 -9.49 -33.42 -15.17
N ILE A 14 -9.81 -32.13 -14.97
CA ILE A 14 -8.94 -31.01 -15.29
C ILE A 14 -8.10 -30.62 -14.07
N ASN A 15 -6.80 -30.41 -14.30
CA ASN A 15 -5.83 -30.02 -13.28
C ASN A 15 -5.51 -28.53 -13.36
N VAL A 16 -4.79 -28.03 -12.34
CA VAL A 16 -4.35 -26.63 -12.27
C VAL A 16 -2.85 -26.54 -12.47
N CYS A 17 -2.40 -25.63 -13.33
CA CYS A 17 -1.00 -25.33 -13.54
C CYS A 17 -0.71 -23.82 -13.64
N PHE A 18 0.56 -23.49 -13.81
CA PHE A 18 1.08 -22.13 -13.88
C PHE A 18 1.88 -21.89 -15.17
N ILE A 19 2.05 -20.62 -15.51
CA ILE A 19 2.93 -20.20 -16.60
C ILE A 19 4.38 -20.23 -16.12
N GLN A 20 5.25 -20.94 -16.84
CA GLN A 20 6.67 -20.95 -16.58
C GLN A 20 7.28 -19.56 -16.82
N GLY A 21 8.08 -19.09 -15.87
CA GLY A 21 8.66 -17.75 -15.92
C GLY A 21 7.75 -16.63 -15.39
N ASN A 22 6.53 -16.93 -14.97
CA ASN A 22 5.71 -16.00 -14.18
C ASN A 22 6.34 -15.75 -12.79
N ARG A 23 5.80 -14.80 -12.02
CA ARG A 23 6.25 -14.46 -10.66
C ARG A 23 6.52 -15.71 -9.84
N GLN A 24 7.68 -15.75 -9.19
CA GLN A 24 7.99 -16.82 -8.23
C GLN A 24 7.00 -16.78 -7.06
N VAL A 25 6.51 -17.96 -6.66
CA VAL A 25 5.66 -18.09 -5.47
C VAL A 25 6.53 -17.83 -4.25
N SER A 26 6.32 -16.71 -3.57
CA SER A 26 7.17 -16.31 -2.44
C SER A 26 6.53 -16.72 -1.11
N ASN A 27 7.31 -17.40 -0.26
CA ASN A 27 6.85 -17.87 1.07
C ASN A 27 6.28 -16.74 1.93
N LYS A 28 6.83 -15.52 1.81
CA LYS A 28 6.32 -14.33 2.51
C LYS A 28 4.90 -13.97 2.06
N ASN A 29 4.62 -13.99 0.76
CA ASN A 29 3.30 -13.66 0.24
C ASN A 29 2.30 -14.77 0.54
N VAL A 30 2.70 -16.04 0.42
CA VAL A 30 1.87 -17.20 0.78
C VAL A 30 1.44 -17.11 2.24
N LYS A 31 2.38 -16.93 3.19
CA LYS A 31 2.05 -16.76 4.62
C LYS A 31 1.09 -15.61 4.91
N SER A 32 1.23 -14.48 4.21
CA SER A 32 0.31 -13.34 4.34
C SER A 32 -1.10 -13.70 3.85
N LYS A 33 -1.22 -14.45 2.75
CA LYS A 33 -2.50 -14.92 2.22
C LYS A 33 -3.13 -15.99 3.11
N THR A 34 -2.34 -16.93 3.64
CA THR A 34 -2.75 -17.93 4.64
C THR A 34 -3.54 -17.30 5.77
N ALA A 35 -2.97 -16.30 6.45
CA ALA A 35 -3.63 -15.64 7.59
C ALA A 35 -4.98 -14.99 7.22
N SER A 36 -5.11 -14.48 5.99
CA SER A 36 -6.37 -13.93 5.48
C SER A 36 -7.39 -15.03 5.17
N ILE A 37 -6.95 -16.10 4.50
CA ILE A 37 -7.79 -17.22 4.09
C ILE A 37 -8.36 -17.94 5.31
N SER A 38 -7.54 -18.22 6.33
CA SER A 38 -8.00 -18.87 7.56
C SER A 38 -9.08 -18.09 8.30
N LYS A 39 -9.14 -16.76 8.14
CA LYS A 39 -10.10 -15.91 8.84
C LYS A 39 -11.33 -15.55 8.00
N TYR A 40 -11.15 -15.36 6.70
CA TYR A 40 -12.18 -14.78 5.83
C TYR A 40 -12.50 -15.64 4.60
N GLY A 41 -11.84 -16.79 4.43
CA GLY A 41 -11.89 -17.55 3.20
C GLY A 41 -11.21 -16.83 2.02
N ILE A 42 -11.46 -17.33 0.81
CA ILE A 42 -10.97 -16.70 -0.42
C ILE A 42 -11.93 -15.58 -0.82
N LEU A 43 -11.56 -14.35 -0.47
CA LEU A 43 -12.38 -13.16 -0.73
C LEU A 43 -12.44 -12.72 -2.20
N VAL A 44 -11.43 -13.08 -2.99
CA VAL A 44 -11.32 -12.69 -4.41
C VAL A 44 -11.05 -13.97 -5.20
N PRO A 45 -11.89 -14.32 -6.20
CA PRO A 45 -11.70 -15.54 -6.98
C PRO A 45 -10.42 -15.46 -7.82
N LEU A 46 -9.96 -16.63 -8.26
CA LEU A 46 -8.76 -16.77 -9.09
C LEU A 46 -9.14 -16.69 -10.57
N MET A 47 -8.33 -16.01 -11.36
CA MET A 47 -8.53 -15.90 -12.79
C MET A 47 -7.75 -17.00 -13.52
N TYR A 48 -8.39 -17.71 -14.44
CA TYR A 48 -7.73 -18.70 -15.28
C TYR A 48 -8.10 -18.58 -16.75
N VAL A 49 -7.29 -19.25 -17.58
CA VAL A 49 -7.60 -19.60 -18.98
C VAL A 49 -7.38 -21.10 -19.19
N LYS A 50 -7.91 -21.68 -20.26
CA LYS A 50 -7.59 -23.06 -20.65
C LYS A 50 -6.10 -23.21 -20.99
N GLY A 51 -5.52 -24.36 -20.67
CA GLY A 51 -4.12 -24.65 -20.99
C GLY A 51 -3.83 -24.61 -22.49
N THR A 52 -4.75 -25.12 -23.31
CA THR A 52 -4.65 -25.04 -24.78
C THR A 52 -4.49 -23.60 -25.28
N LYS A 53 -5.35 -22.68 -24.81
CA LYS A 53 -5.24 -21.26 -25.11
C LYS A 53 -3.88 -20.68 -24.68
N ALA A 54 -3.41 -21.01 -23.47
CA ALA A 54 -2.13 -20.50 -22.99
C ALA A 54 -0.96 -20.96 -23.87
N VAL A 55 -0.98 -22.22 -24.32
CA VAL A 55 0.02 -22.77 -25.25
C VAL A 55 -0.08 -22.13 -26.64
N GLU A 56 -1.29 -21.93 -27.18
CA GLU A 56 -1.53 -21.21 -28.43
C GLU A 56 -1.01 -19.77 -28.37
N ASP A 57 -1.13 -19.11 -27.21
CA ASP A 57 -0.57 -17.79 -26.92
C ASP A 57 0.97 -17.82 -26.67
N GLY A 58 1.60 -18.99 -26.86
CA GLY A 58 3.04 -19.21 -26.75
C GLY A 58 3.54 -19.20 -25.31
N CYS A 59 2.75 -19.66 -24.33
CA CYS A 59 3.19 -19.85 -22.96
C CYS A 59 3.67 -21.29 -22.73
N SER A 60 4.76 -21.44 -21.96
CA SER A 60 5.17 -22.74 -21.42
C SER A 60 4.50 -22.98 -20.07
N LEU A 61 4.10 -24.21 -19.79
CA LEU A 61 3.33 -24.57 -18.60
C LEU A 61 4.19 -25.33 -17.59
N MET A 62 3.88 -25.18 -16.31
CA MET A 62 4.51 -25.91 -15.21
C MET A 62 3.53 -26.21 -14.09
N THR A 63 3.74 -27.31 -13.38
CA THR A 63 3.04 -27.66 -12.15
C THR A 63 3.33 -26.67 -11.02
N SER A 64 2.58 -26.74 -9.93
CA SER A 64 2.79 -25.87 -8.77
C SER A 64 4.14 -26.05 -8.08
N ASP A 65 4.77 -27.22 -8.20
CA ASP A 65 6.09 -27.54 -7.66
C ASP A 65 7.25 -27.25 -8.63
N GLY A 66 6.99 -26.64 -9.80
CA GLY A 66 8.06 -26.22 -10.71
C GLY A 66 8.37 -27.15 -11.88
N LYS A 67 7.64 -28.25 -12.05
CA LYS A 67 7.94 -29.22 -13.11
C LYS A 67 7.29 -28.78 -14.43
N PRO A 68 8.03 -28.77 -15.55
CA PRO A 68 7.46 -28.47 -16.86
C PRO A 68 6.33 -29.44 -17.24
N ILE A 69 5.34 -28.93 -17.97
CA ILE A 69 4.23 -29.70 -18.54
C ILE A 69 4.34 -29.65 -20.06
N SER A 70 4.16 -30.79 -20.73
CA SER A 70 4.17 -30.86 -22.20
C SER A 70 2.98 -30.10 -22.80
N SER A 71 3.22 -29.38 -23.90
CA SER A 71 2.16 -28.72 -24.66
C SER A 71 1.06 -29.68 -25.15
N GLU A 72 1.41 -30.95 -25.35
CA GLU A 72 0.46 -32.01 -25.77
C GLU A 72 -0.55 -32.37 -24.68
N GLU A 73 -0.27 -32.02 -23.42
CA GLU A 73 -1.16 -32.29 -22.29
C GLU A 73 -1.97 -31.06 -21.85
N ALA A 74 -1.87 -29.96 -22.60
CA ALA A 74 -2.43 -28.67 -22.20
C ALA A 74 -3.97 -28.67 -22.06
N ASP A 75 -4.65 -29.59 -22.74
CA ASP A 75 -6.09 -29.83 -22.63
C ASP A 75 -6.52 -30.37 -21.26
N LYS A 76 -5.58 -30.99 -20.52
CA LYS A 76 -5.81 -31.51 -19.16
C LYS A 76 -5.66 -30.45 -18.07
N TYR A 77 -5.38 -29.20 -18.43
CA TYR A 77 -5.07 -28.14 -17.46
C TYR A 77 -5.83 -26.85 -17.69
N ILE A 78 -6.16 -26.18 -16.59
CA ILE A 78 -6.34 -24.73 -16.54
C ILE A 78 -5.08 -24.04 -16.04
N VAL A 79 -4.87 -22.81 -16.49
CA VAL A 79 -3.69 -22.01 -16.17
C VAL A 79 -4.12 -20.81 -15.35
N ILE A 80 -3.63 -20.71 -14.11
CA ILE A 80 -3.90 -19.54 -13.27
C ILE A 80 -3.12 -18.34 -13.81
N VAL A 81 -3.86 -17.30 -14.19
CA VAL A 81 -3.33 -16.02 -14.69
C VAL A 81 -3.21 -15.00 -13.55
N ASP A 82 -4.22 -14.92 -12.68
CA ASP A 82 -4.15 -14.15 -11.43
C ASP A 82 -4.59 -15.01 -10.23
N GLY A 83 -3.81 -14.93 -9.15
CA GLY A 83 -4.10 -15.64 -7.90
C GLY A 83 -3.17 -16.81 -7.57
N GLN A 84 -2.02 -16.98 -8.24
CA GLN A 84 -1.07 -18.07 -7.93
C GLN A 84 -0.71 -18.19 -6.43
N HIS A 85 -0.41 -17.10 -5.72
CA HIS A 85 -0.11 -17.15 -4.28
C HIS A 85 -1.34 -17.46 -3.43
N ARG A 86 -2.56 -17.11 -3.90
CA ARG A 86 -3.82 -17.46 -3.24
C ARG A 86 -4.11 -18.94 -3.40
N TYR A 87 -3.91 -19.49 -4.60
CA TYR A 87 -4.03 -20.92 -4.86
C TYR A 87 -3.06 -21.71 -3.98
N THR A 88 -1.77 -21.39 -4.05
CA THR A 88 -0.76 -22.10 -3.24
C THR A 88 -1.08 -22.01 -1.75
N ALA A 89 -1.45 -20.82 -1.25
CA ALA A 89 -1.86 -20.68 0.14
C ALA A 89 -3.10 -21.54 0.46
N ALA A 90 -4.11 -21.59 -0.39
CA ALA A 90 -5.30 -22.40 -0.15
C ALA A 90 -4.97 -23.89 -0.07
N ILE A 91 -4.18 -24.41 -1.02
CA ILE A 91 -3.76 -25.80 -1.06
C ILE A 91 -2.89 -26.17 0.15
N GLU A 92 -1.89 -25.33 0.48
CA GLU A 92 -1.00 -25.58 1.64
C GLU A 92 -1.75 -25.56 2.99
N ASN A 93 -2.87 -24.84 3.08
CA ASN A 93 -3.69 -24.79 4.30
C ASN A 93 -4.81 -25.84 4.33
N GLY A 94 -4.92 -26.69 3.31
CA GLY A 94 -5.99 -27.69 3.24
C GLY A 94 -7.38 -27.08 3.14
N VAL A 95 -7.51 -25.91 2.50
CA VAL A 95 -8.82 -25.33 2.18
C VAL A 95 -9.58 -26.31 1.29
N SER A 96 -10.87 -26.51 1.55
CA SER A 96 -11.68 -27.44 0.77
C SER A 96 -11.80 -26.95 -0.68
N ASP A 97 -11.79 -27.89 -1.64
CA ASP A 97 -11.90 -27.57 -3.06
C ASP A 97 -13.23 -26.85 -3.40
N GLU A 98 -14.27 -27.06 -2.58
CA GLU A 98 -15.55 -26.33 -2.65
C GLU A 98 -15.44 -24.84 -2.29
N GLU A 99 -14.39 -24.43 -1.57
CA GLU A 99 -14.19 -23.05 -1.09
C GLU A 99 -13.19 -22.26 -1.94
N ILE A 100 -12.61 -22.89 -2.97
CA ILE A 100 -11.68 -22.27 -3.90
C ILE A 100 -12.43 -21.89 -5.17
N TYR A 101 -12.77 -20.62 -5.30
CA TYR A 101 -13.51 -20.07 -6.44
C TYR A 101 -12.59 -19.58 -7.54
N LEU A 102 -12.87 -19.97 -8.78
CA LEU A 102 -12.13 -19.58 -9.98
C LEU A 102 -13.09 -19.11 -11.07
N PHE A 103 -12.64 -18.24 -11.96
CA PHE A 103 -13.40 -17.83 -13.15
C PHE A 103 -12.53 -17.89 -14.40
N GLU A 104 -13.13 -18.35 -15.50
CA GLU A 104 -12.50 -18.32 -16.82
C GLU A 104 -12.57 -16.91 -17.41
N ASN A 105 -11.45 -16.39 -17.88
CA ASN A 105 -11.41 -15.11 -18.58
C ASN A 105 -11.58 -15.33 -20.10
N TYR A 106 -12.59 -14.67 -20.67
CA TYR A 106 -12.93 -14.73 -22.10
C TYR A 106 -12.62 -13.43 -22.86
N ALA A 107 -11.87 -12.51 -22.26
CA ALA A 107 -11.49 -11.27 -22.93
C ALA A 107 -10.66 -11.59 -24.18
N ASN A 108 -10.85 -10.79 -25.23
CA ASN A 108 -10.13 -10.92 -26.49
C ASN A 108 -8.69 -10.40 -26.37
N ALA A 109 -7.88 -11.14 -25.63
CA ALA A 109 -6.48 -10.86 -25.36
C ALA A 109 -5.69 -12.17 -25.26
N SER A 110 -4.39 -12.11 -25.54
CA SER A 110 -3.47 -13.21 -25.27
C SER A 110 -3.30 -13.43 -23.76
N THR A 111 -2.91 -14.63 -23.37
CA THR A 111 -2.64 -15.00 -21.98
C THR A 111 -1.56 -14.10 -21.34
N LYS A 112 -0.58 -13.66 -22.14
CA LYS A 112 0.48 -12.74 -21.69
C LYS A 112 -0.04 -11.32 -21.45
N GLU A 113 -0.93 -10.84 -22.30
CA GLU A 113 -1.61 -9.55 -22.09
C GLU A 113 -2.50 -9.61 -20.85
N LEU A 114 -3.31 -10.68 -20.68
CA LEU A 114 -4.12 -10.86 -19.47
C LEU A 114 -3.26 -10.87 -18.20
N LEU A 115 -2.10 -11.52 -18.24
CA LEU A 115 -1.15 -11.51 -17.13
C LEU A 115 -0.63 -10.10 -16.83
N ALA A 116 -0.28 -9.32 -17.86
CA ALA A 116 0.22 -7.96 -17.71
C ALA A 116 -0.87 -7.02 -17.17
N GLU A 117 -2.03 -7.01 -17.81
CA GLU A 117 -3.16 -6.13 -17.47
C GLU A 117 -3.69 -6.42 -16.07
N ALA A 118 -3.83 -7.69 -15.67
CA ALA A 118 -4.25 -8.03 -14.31
C ALA A 118 -3.28 -7.52 -13.22
N ASN A 119 -2.01 -7.28 -13.57
CA ASN A 119 -1.05 -6.68 -12.64
C ASN A 119 -1.08 -5.14 -12.63
N VAL A 120 -1.44 -4.51 -13.75
CA VAL A 120 -1.52 -3.05 -13.89
C VAL A 120 -2.83 -2.53 -13.28
N GLU A 121 -3.95 -3.19 -13.58
CA GLU A 121 -5.29 -2.75 -13.18
C GLU A 121 -5.57 -2.92 -11.68
N VAL A 122 -4.82 -3.78 -10.98
CA VAL A 122 -5.00 -3.97 -9.53
C VAL A 122 -4.30 -2.84 -8.77
N GLU A 123 -5.04 -1.77 -8.53
CA GLU A 123 -4.59 -0.69 -7.65
C GLU A 123 -4.82 -1.06 -6.17
N LYS A 124 -3.71 -1.19 -5.43
CA LYS A 124 -3.76 -1.37 -3.97
C LYS A 124 -4.03 -0.01 -3.32
N TRP A 125 -4.83 -0.04 -2.26
CA TRP A 125 -4.99 1.11 -1.38
C TRP A 125 -3.63 1.66 -0.93
N LYS A 126 -3.48 2.97 -1.11
CA LYS A 126 -2.36 3.79 -0.66
C LYS A 126 -2.70 4.41 0.71
N GLY A 127 -1.73 5.13 1.29
CA GLY A 127 -1.88 5.74 2.61
C GLY A 127 -3.16 6.56 2.77
N GLY A 128 -3.49 7.40 1.79
CA GLY A 128 -4.71 8.22 1.79
C GLY A 128 -5.99 7.40 1.80
N ASP A 129 -6.06 6.30 1.05
CA ASP A 129 -7.24 5.43 1.01
C ASP A 129 -7.51 4.80 2.38
N TYR A 130 -6.46 4.37 3.08
CA TYR A 130 -6.61 3.87 4.45
C TYR A 130 -7.05 4.95 5.45
N ILE A 131 -6.62 6.20 5.27
CA ILE A 131 -7.05 7.33 6.12
C ILE A 131 -8.53 7.62 5.87
N ALA A 132 -8.93 7.76 4.61
CA ALA A 132 -10.32 7.99 4.24
C ALA A 132 -11.22 6.84 4.71
N GLY A 133 -10.81 5.58 4.51
CA GLY A 133 -11.54 4.40 4.96
C GLY A 133 -11.67 4.31 6.49
N ALA A 134 -10.60 4.63 7.23
CA ALA A 134 -10.66 4.68 8.69
C ALA A 134 -11.56 5.82 9.19
N THR A 135 -11.49 6.99 8.57
CA THR A 135 -12.34 8.16 8.90
C THR A 135 -13.80 7.83 8.63
N LEU A 136 -14.12 7.17 7.52
CA LEU A 136 -15.48 6.71 7.23
C LEU A 136 -15.99 5.71 8.28
N ALA A 137 -15.13 4.82 8.77
CA ALA A 137 -15.49 3.85 9.80
C ALA A 137 -15.68 4.49 11.18
N LYS A 138 -15.04 5.63 11.45
CA LYS A 138 -15.10 6.37 12.73
C LYS A 138 -15.13 7.88 12.47
N PRO A 139 -16.27 8.42 12.00
CA PRO A 139 -16.34 9.81 11.53
C PRO A 139 -16.11 10.84 12.62
N GLU A 140 -16.39 10.52 13.88
CA GLU A 140 -16.21 11.44 15.03
C GLU A 140 -14.79 11.41 15.64
N ASP A 141 -13.88 10.60 15.10
CA ASP A 141 -12.51 10.48 15.62
C ASP A 141 -11.64 11.66 15.17
N GLU A 142 -11.29 12.54 16.11
CA GLU A 142 -10.58 13.80 15.85
C GLU A 142 -9.20 13.59 15.18
N LEU A 143 -8.46 12.53 15.59
CA LEU A 143 -7.19 12.17 14.97
C LEU A 143 -7.39 11.82 13.49
N LEU A 144 -8.41 11.04 13.18
CA LEU A 144 -8.71 10.62 11.81
C LEU A 144 -9.20 11.78 10.96
N GLN A 145 -10.07 12.65 11.49
CA GLN A 145 -10.49 13.87 10.81
C GLN A 145 -9.30 14.78 10.47
N PHE A 146 -8.39 14.99 11.44
CA PHE A 146 -7.19 15.79 11.23
C PHE A 146 -6.28 15.16 10.16
N ALA A 147 -6.00 13.87 10.26
CA ALA A 147 -5.20 13.14 9.29
C ALA A 147 -5.83 13.17 7.88
N ASN A 148 -7.15 13.05 7.78
CA ASN A 148 -7.87 13.11 6.52
C ASN A 148 -7.76 14.49 5.86
N SER A 149 -7.84 15.57 6.65
CA SER A 149 -7.65 16.93 6.13
C SER A 149 -6.26 17.13 5.50
N LEU A 150 -5.21 16.56 6.09
CA LEU A 150 -3.86 16.59 5.54
C LEU A 150 -3.72 15.67 4.32
N SER A 151 -4.34 14.50 4.35
CA SER A 151 -4.34 13.58 3.22
C SER A 151 -4.99 14.20 1.98
N LEU A 152 -6.11 14.92 2.14
CA LEU A 152 -6.78 15.64 1.05
C LEU A 152 -5.93 16.77 0.46
N ARG A 153 -5.00 17.32 1.26
CA ARG A 153 -3.98 18.30 0.82
C ARG A 153 -2.74 17.64 0.19
N GLY A 154 -2.73 16.32 0.04
CA GLY A 154 -1.65 15.58 -0.63
C GLY A 154 -0.50 15.16 0.29
N PHE A 155 -0.65 15.24 1.61
CA PHE A 155 0.41 14.82 2.54
C PHE A 155 0.52 13.28 2.58
N PRO A 156 1.72 12.70 2.37
CA PRO A 156 1.92 11.27 2.55
C PRO A 156 1.65 10.82 4.00
N ILE A 157 1.13 9.60 4.16
CA ILE A 157 0.82 9.01 5.48
C ILE A 157 2.02 9.03 6.44
N SER A 158 3.24 8.85 5.93
CA SER A 158 4.46 8.90 6.74
C SER A 158 4.74 10.31 7.28
N THR A 159 4.49 11.35 6.47
CA THR A 159 4.60 12.75 6.89
C THR A 159 3.52 13.10 7.91
N ILE A 160 2.28 12.68 7.66
CA ILE A 160 1.16 12.83 8.60
C ILE A 160 1.50 12.18 9.95
N SER A 161 2.08 10.97 9.92
CA SER A 161 2.54 10.27 11.11
C SER A 161 3.62 11.05 11.87
N LEU A 162 4.59 11.67 11.17
CA LEU A 162 5.59 12.54 11.81
C LEU A 162 4.96 13.79 12.43
N ILE A 163 4.04 14.44 11.74
CA ILE A 163 3.38 15.67 12.22
C ILE A 163 2.58 15.38 13.50
N LEU A 164 1.78 14.31 13.50
CA LEU A 164 0.93 13.95 14.63
C LEU A 164 1.71 13.30 15.79
N CYS A 165 2.66 12.42 15.47
CA CYS A 165 3.23 11.48 16.45
C CYS A 165 4.74 11.66 16.67
N TRP A 166 5.42 12.54 15.93
CA TRP A 166 6.90 12.62 15.87
C TRP A 166 7.60 11.29 15.48
N ASP A 167 6.85 10.37 14.89
CA ASP A 167 7.34 9.07 14.48
C ASP A 167 6.61 8.63 13.22
N LYS A 168 7.34 8.33 12.14
CA LYS A 168 6.79 7.92 10.85
C LYS A 168 6.11 6.53 10.86
N HIS A 169 6.28 5.75 11.93
CA HIS A 169 5.79 4.38 12.06
C HIS A 169 4.62 4.24 13.05
N ARG A 170 4.17 5.34 13.68
CA ARG A 170 3.08 5.29 14.67
C ARG A 170 1.68 5.37 14.08
N PHE A 171 1.50 6.03 12.94
CA PHE A 171 0.25 6.14 12.21
C PHE A 171 0.44 5.49 10.82
N THR A 172 0.00 4.24 10.66
CA THR A 172 0.30 3.42 9.48
C THR A 172 -0.95 2.77 8.91
N SER A 173 -0.91 2.42 7.62
CA SER A 173 -1.99 1.68 6.94
C SER A 173 -2.40 0.40 7.67
N LYS A 174 -1.45 -0.30 8.32
CA LYS A 174 -1.74 -1.50 9.11
C LYS A 174 -2.61 -1.19 10.33
N LYS A 175 -2.31 -0.10 11.04
CA LYS A 175 -3.09 0.37 12.19
C LYS A 175 -4.46 0.89 11.77
N LEU A 176 -4.53 1.65 10.67
CA LEU A 176 -5.80 2.13 10.11
C LEU A 176 -6.70 0.96 9.65
N SER A 177 -6.14 -0.05 8.99
CA SER A 177 -6.87 -1.27 8.62
C SER A 177 -7.44 -2.00 9.84
N LYS A 178 -6.75 -2.00 10.98
CA LYS A 178 -7.26 -2.55 12.24
C LYS A 178 -8.43 -1.73 12.79
N LEU A 179 -8.29 -0.40 12.80
CA LEU A 179 -9.37 0.50 13.22
C LEU A 179 -10.64 0.30 12.39
N MET A 180 -10.51 0.14 11.08
CA MET A 180 -11.63 -0.16 10.17
C MET A 180 -12.33 -1.49 10.47
N LYS A 181 -11.61 -2.45 11.06
CA LYS A 181 -12.17 -3.76 11.49
C LYS A 181 -12.78 -3.70 12.89
N GLY A 182 -12.92 -2.51 13.47
CA GLY A 182 -13.41 -2.32 14.83
C GLY A 182 -12.38 -2.66 15.92
N GLU A 183 -11.13 -2.96 15.56
CA GLU A 183 -10.08 -3.21 16.57
C GLU A 183 -9.68 -1.89 17.27
N THR A 184 -9.31 -2.00 18.54
CA THR A 184 -8.70 -0.88 19.28
C THR A 184 -7.22 -0.78 18.93
N VAL A 185 -6.76 0.43 18.61
CA VAL A 185 -5.37 0.71 18.32
C VAL A 185 -4.94 1.94 19.09
N ASN A 186 -3.86 1.82 19.86
CA ASN A 186 -3.26 2.97 20.51
C ASN A 186 -2.34 3.71 19.52
N ILE A 187 -2.65 4.98 19.30
CA ILE A 187 -1.83 5.94 18.57
C ILE A 187 -1.69 7.14 19.48
N GLU A 188 -0.50 7.36 20.02
CA GLU A 188 -0.18 8.56 20.75
C GLU A 188 0.08 9.69 19.75
N TYR A 189 -0.68 10.78 19.86
CA TYR A 189 -0.63 11.92 18.96
C TYR A 189 -0.81 13.22 19.74
N ASP A 190 -0.50 14.33 19.07
CA ASP A 190 -0.63 15.68 19.63
C ASP A 190 -1.12 16.65 18.55
N ILE A 191 -2.43 16.95 18.56
CA ILE A 191 -3.07 17.85 17.59
C ILE A 191 -2.62 19.30 17.80
N GLU A 192 -2.38 19.73 19.04
CA GLU A 192 -1.93 21.08 19.33
C GLU A 192 -0.55 21.33 18.70
N ARG A 193 0.39 20.41 18.92
CA ARG A 193 1.72 20.46 18.31
C ARG A 193 1.67 20.36 16.79
N ALA A 194 0.85 19.45 16.25
CA ALA A 194 0.65 19.32 14.82
C ALA A 194 0.14 20.64 14.20
N THR A 195 -0.84 21.26 14.85
CA THR A 195 -1.41 22.55 14.42
C THR A 195 -0.39 23.67 14.53
N ALA A 196 0.38 23.73 15.62
CA ALA A 196 1.45 24.71 15.79
C ALA A 196 2.50 24.60 14.68
N PHE A 197 2.90 23.38 14.31
CA PHE A 197 3.82 23.14 13.20
C PHE A 197 3.26 23.63 11.87
N LEU A 198 2.01 23.26 11.53
CA LEU A 198 1.37 23.67 10.28
C LEU A 198 1.22 25.20 10.19
N ASN A 199 0.83 25.85 11.29
CA ASN A 199 0.76 27.32 11.36
C ASN A 199 2.14 27.95 11.20
N GLY A 200 3.17 27.36 11.83
CA GLY A 200 4.57 27.78 11.68
C GLY A 200 5.08 27.68 10.25
N MET A 201 4.54 26.73 9.47
CA MET A 201 4.89 26.51 8.07
C MET A 201 3.90 27.14 7.08
N SER A 202 2.97 27.99 7.53
CA SER A 202 1.88 28.54 6.69
C SER A 202 2.32 29.36 5.47
N LYS A 203 3.56 29.85 5.44
CA LYS A 203 4.15 30.54 4.28
C LYS A 203 4.71 29.58 3.23
N PHE A 204 4.97 28.33 3.61
CA PHE A 204 5.46 27.30 2.71
C PHE A 204 4.28 26.62 2.00
N SER A 205 4.52 26.14 0.79
CA SER A 205 3.56 25.34 0.03
C SER A 205 3.32 23.99 0.68
N ASP A 206 2.10 23.46 0.54
CA ASP A 206 1.77 22.10 0.99
C ASP A 206 2.68 21.05 0.35
N VAL A 207 3.08 21.24 -0.91
CA VAL A 207 4.03 20.34 -1.60
C VAL A 207 5.39 20.30 -0.90
N PHE A 208 5.86 21.43 -0.37
CA PHE A 208 7.09 21.48 0.40
C PHE A 208 6.92 20.83 1.78
N VAL A 209 5.88 21.22 2.52
CA VAL A 209 5.64 20.74 3.90
C VAL A 209 5.30 19.24 3.93
N ALA A 210 4.68 18.71 2.87
CA ALA A 210 4.40 17.30 2.70
C ALA A 210 5.68 16.45 2.58
N LYS A 211 6.83 17.04 2.25
CA LYS A 211 8.12 16.37 2.33
C LYS A 211 8.57 16.29 3.79
N ASN A 212 9.16 15.17 4.19
CA ASN A 212 9.58 14.94 5.57
C ASN A 212 10.66 15.93 6.07
N TYR A 213 11.27 16.72 5.21
CA TYR A 213 12.37 17.62 5.56
C TYR A 213 11.96 18.65 6.61
N ALA A 214 10.83 19.33 6.39
CA ALA A 214 10.37 20.40 7.27
C ALA A 214 10.05 19.89 8.68
N ILE A 215 9.30 18.79 8.77
CA ILE A 215 8.92 18.21 10.07
C ILE A 215 10.12 17.59 10.79
N ASN A 216 11.04 16.94 10.08
CA ASN A 216 12.26 16.40 10.70
C ASN A 216 13.15 17.52 11.25
N THR A 217 13.37 18.61 10.49
CA THR A 217 14.10 19.78 10.99
C THR A 217 13.42 20.38 12.22
N ALA A 218 12.09 20.46 12.23
CA ALA A 218 11.35 20.93 13.39
C ALA A 218 11.50 20.00 14.60
N ILE A 219 11.43 18.68 14.42
CA ILE A 219 11.65 17.67 15.49
C ILE A 219 13.06 17.82 16.08
N ASP A 220 14.08 17.91 15.22
CA ASP A 220 15.48 18.02 15.63
C ASP A 220 15.70 19.28 16.49
N LEU A 221 15.19 20.43 16.04
CA LEU A 221 15.28 21.68 16.78
C LEU A 221 14.43 21.69 18.06
N SER A 222 13.28 21.02 18.04
CA SER A 222 12.38 20.95 19.19
C SER A 222 12.99 20.17 20.36
N SER A 223 13.93 19.26 20.08
CA SER A 223 14.68 18.55 21.13
C SER A 223 15.50 19.48 22.01
N LYS A 224 15.93 20.64 21.48
CA LYS A 224 16.69 21.66 22.21
C LYS A 224 15.81 22.80 22.73
N TRP A 225 14.85 23.25 21.92
CA TRP A 225 14.13 24.50 22.16
C TRP A 225 12.64 24.33 22.52
N GLY A 226 12.13 23.10 22.47
CA GLY A 226 10.70 22.82 22.52
C GLY A 226 10.00 23.16 21.20
N TYR A 227 8.85 22.53 20.94
CA TYR A 227 8.14 22.72 19.66
C TYR A 227 7.56 24.12 19.51
N SER A 228 7.06 24.73 20.60
CA SER A 228 6.38 26.02 20.53
C SER A 228 7.32 27.15 20.08
N PRO A 229 8.53 27.33 20.64
CA PRO A 229 9.50 28.31 20.13
C PRO A 229 9.92 28.05 18.68
N VAL A 230 10.15 26.78 18.31
CA VAL A 230 10.54 26.40 16.95
C VAL A 230 9.46 26.79 15.94
N CYS A 231 8.20 26.43 16.20
CA CYS A 231 7.08 26.75 15.31
C CYS A 231 6.86 28.27 15.19
N LYS A 232 7.01 29.00 16.30
CA LYS A 232 6.95 30.47 16.30
C LYS A 232 8.07 31.07 15.45
N ALA A 233 9.30 30.56 15.57
CA ALA A 233 10.42 30.98 14.74
C ALA A 233 10.18 30.68 13.25
N SER A 234 9.68 29.50 12.91
CA SER A 234 9.31 29.15 11.53
C SER A 234 8.31 30.13 10.92
N SER A 235 7.30 30.57 11.69
CA SER A 235 6.31 31.54 11.21
C SER A 235 6.89 32.92 10.86
N LYS A 236 8.06 33.26 11.44
CA LYS A 236 8.72 34.56 11.24
C LYS A 236 9.67 34.59 10.05
N ILE A 237 9.99 33.42 9.46
CA ILE A 237 10.87 33.35 8.29
C ILE A 237 10.33 34.29 7.19
N PRO A 238 11.16 35.20 6.65
CA PRO A 238 10.73 36.12 5.58
C PRO A 238 10.34 35.39 4.30
N GLU A 239 9.37 35.92 3.56
CA GLU A 239 8.85 35.34 2.32
C GLU A 239 9.96 35.05 1.28
N ALA A 240 10.90 35.99 1.12
CA ALA A 240 12.03 35.80 0.21
C ALA A 240 12.95 34.62 0.61
N THR A 241 13.06 34.35 1.92
CA THR A 241 13.81 33.20 2.43
C THR A 241 13.05 31.91 2.21
N VAL A 242 11.72 31.91 2.40
CA VAL A 242 10.85 30.76 2.09
C VAL A 242 11.00 30.35 0.62
N GLN A 243 10.84 31.28 -0.31
CA GLN A 243 10.98 31.03 -1.75
C GLN A 243 12.35 30.44 -2.11
N ARG A 244 13.42 30.95 -1.48
CA ARG A 244 14.77 30.42 -1.66
C ARG A 244 14.89 28.97 -1.15
N ILE A 245 14.33 28.67 0.01
CA ILE A 245 14.35 27.30 0.58
C ILE A 245 13.57 26.35 -0.34
N GLU A 246 12.38 26.73 -0.80
CA GLU A 246 11.57 25.87 -1.67
C GLU A 246 12.21 25.59 -3.03
N SER A 247 12.93 26.57 -3.57
CA SER A 247 13.68 26.43 -4.83
C SER A 247 14.98 25.62 -4.70
N THR A 248 15.40 25.29 -3.47
CA THR A 248 16.64 24.55 -3.22
C THR A 248 16.48 23.07 -3.57
N THR A 249 17.50 22.51 -4.21
CA THR A 249 17.59 21.08 -4.51
C THR A 249 18.57 20.37 -3.57
N GLY A 250 18.34 19.08 -3.34
CA GLY A 250 19.12 18.26 -2.41
C GLY A 250 18.57 18.35 -0.98
N GLU A 251 18.20 17.20 -0.43
CA GLU A 251 17.59 17.08 0.90
C GLU A 251 18.40 17.74 2.01
N GLU A 252 19.71 17.48 2.04
CA GLU A 252 20.58 18.02 3.10
C GLU A 252 20.75 19.54 2.99
N ASN A 253 20.76 20.10 1.78
CA ASN A 253 20.80 21.55 1.57
C ASN A 253 19.51 22.21 2.07
N VAL A 254 18.36 21.62 1.72
CA VAL A 254 17.04 22.10 2.17
C VAL A 254 16.97 22.10 3.70
N LYS A 255 17.36 20.99 4.34
CA LYS A 255 17.38 20.89 5.81
C LYS A 255 18.32 21.91 6.43
N SER A 256 19.53 22.10 5.88
CA SER A 256 20.49 23.07 6.39
C SER A 256 19.94 24.48 6.32
N PHE A 257 19.47 24.93 5.15
CA PHE A 257 18.92 26.29 5.01
C PHE A 257 17.69 26.53 5.86
N LEU A 258 16.80 25.55 5.95
CA LEU A 258 15.63 25.65 6.82
C LEU A 258 16.05 25.76 8.29
N LYS A 259 17.00 24.94 8.72
CA LYS A 259 17.54 24.96 10.09
C LYS A 259 18.18 26.31 10.42
N ASP A 260 18.99 26.85 9.51
CA ASP A 260 19.64 28.15 9.70
C ASP A 260 18.62 29.29 9.77
N ALA A 261 17.60 29.27 8.91
CA ALA A 261 16.53 30.25 8.94
C ALA A 261 15.75 30.23 10.25
N ILE A 262 15.44 29.03 10.78
CA ILE A 262 14.76 28.89 12.08
C ILE A 262 15.67 29.33 13.23
N ASN A 263 16.94 28.94 13.24
CA ASN A 263 17.90 29.32 14.31
C ASN A 263 18.08 30.83 14.41
N LYS A 264 18.17 31.52 13.26
CA LYS A 264 18.24 32.98 13.22
C LYS A 264 17.06 33.64 13.92
N GLU A 265 15.85 33.13 13.69
CA GLU A 265 14.62 33.63 14.33
C GLU A 265 14.49 33.19 15.80
N LEU A 266 15.22 32.15 16.21
CA LEU A 266 15.41 31.76 17.62
C LEU A 266 16.48 32.61 18.33
N GLY A 267 17.21 33.46 17.62
CA GLY A 267 18.29 34.30 18.16
C GLY A 267 19.62 33.58 18.34
N ASN A 268 19.91 32.56 17.50
CA ASN A 268 21.20 31.84 17.46
C ASN A 268 21.89 31.97 16.11
#